data_AF-A0A9E2ZWA1-F1
#
_entry.id   AF-A0A9E2ZWA1-F1
#
_cell.length_a   1.000
_cell.length_b   1.000
_cell.length_c   1.000
_cell.angle_alpha   90.00
_cell.angle_beta   90.00
_cell.angle_gamma   90.00
#
_symmetry.space_group_name_H-M   'P 1'
#
loop_
_entity.id
_entity.type
_entity.pdbx_description
1 polymer ?
#
loop_
_entity_poly.entity_id
_entity_poly.type
_entity_poly.pdbx_seq_one_letter_code
_entity_poly.pdbx_strand_id
1 'polypeptide(L)'
;MTLVYLVQHGDKERLPGDPGLTATGRRQAEMTARWLWSAGLRTLSSSPLRRTRETADVIAAATGVSVQLDARLRERMNWNSGCSYEDFLAEWAHATRNRDFVPRGGESSRQAGHRLRAFLAALPARAAPVGVVTHGGITTDLLRNLLSDQALPS
;
A
#
# COMPACT_ATOMS: atom_id res chain seq x y z
N MET A 1 6.08 -22.68 -2.12
CA MET A 1 6.39 -21.26 -2.34
C MET A 1 5.09 -20.48 -2.16
N THR A 2 5.12 -19.34 -1.48
CA THR A 2 3.95 -18.45 -1.37
C THR A 2 4.13 -17.33 -2.40
N LEU A 3 3.15 -17.11 -3.27
CA LEU A 3 3.16 -16.02 -4.25
C LEU A 3 2.34 -14.85 -3.70
N VAL A 4 2.92 -13.65 -3.67
CA VAL A 4 2.28 -12.44 -3.15
C VAL A 4 2.25 -11.36 -4.23
N TYR A 5 1.06 -10.83 -4.50
CA TYR A 5 0.84 -9.65 -5.33
C TYR A 5 0.67 -8.42 -4.43
N LEU A 6 1.70 -7.58 -4.36
CA LEU A 6 1.59 -6.25 -3.76
C LEU A 6 0.92 -5.31 -4.75
N VAL A 7 -0.21 -4.73 -4.36
CA VAL A 7 -1.04 -3.88 -5.21
C VAL A 7 -1.12 -2.49 -4.60
N GLN A 8 -0.66 -1.47 -5.32
CA GLN A 8 -0.92 -0.09 -4.93
C GLN A 8 -2.39 0.26 -5.24
N HIS A 9 -3.04 1.03 -4.35
CA HIS A 9 -4.38 1.56 -4.64
C HIS A 9 -4.42 2.32 -5.97
N GLY A 10 -5.59 2.34 -6.62
CA GLY A 10 -5.82 3.19 -7.80
C GLY A 10 -5.68 4.69 -7.49
N ASP A 11 -5.64 5.51 -8.53
CA ASP A 11 -5.61 6.97 -8.39
C ASP A 11 -6.74 7.49 -7.48
N LYS A 12 -6.41 8.48 -6.64
CA LYS A 12 -7.26 8.89 -5.53
C LYS A 12 -7.38 10.41 -5.45
N GLU A 13 -8.49 10.88 -4.88
CA GLU A 13 -8.75 12.31 -4.77
C GLU A 13 -7.63 13.03 -4.00
N ARG A 14 -7.28 14.24 -4.44
CA ARG A 14 -6.22 15.05 -3.83
C ARG A 14 -6.80 15.91 -2.70
N LEU A 15 -7.38 15.25 -1.71
CA LEU A 15 -7.95 15.86 -0.51
C LEU A 15 -7.22 15.37 0.76
N PRO A 16 -7.15 16.19 1.82
CA PRO A 16 -6.63 15.75 3.11
C PRO A 16 -7.55 14.69 3.75
N GLY A 17 -7.00 13.89 4.67
CA GLY A 17 -7.76 12.86 5.37
C GLY A 17 -7.77 11.54 4.61
N ASP A 18 -8.93 10.90 4.46
CA ASP A 18 -9.07 9.56 3.86
C ASP A 18 -9.84 9.59 2.53
N PRO A 19 -9.31 10.24 1.47
CA PRO A 19 -9.96 10.32 0.17
C PRO A 19 -10.14 8.94 -0.47
N GLY A 20 -11.24 8.79 -1.21
CA GLY A 20 -11.51 7.63 -2.05
C GLY A 20 -10.86 7.71 -3.43
N LEU A 21 -11.18 6.75 -4.28
CA LEU A 21 -10.67 6.67 -5.65
C LEU A 21 -11.34 7.69 -6.58
N THR A 22 -10.55 8.22 -7.51
CA THR A 22 -11.06 8.95 -8.67
C THR A 22 -11.76 7.99 -9.66
N ALA A 23 -12.47 8.52 -10.66
CA ALA A 23 -13.01 7.70 -11.74
C ALA A 23 -11.89 6.92 -12.49
N THR A 24 -10.71 7.53 -12.64
CA THR A 24 -9.53 6.86 -13.20
C THR A 24 -9.03 5.75 -12.28
N GLY A 25 -8.97 6.00 -10.97
CA GLY A 25 -8.58 4.99 -9.99
C GLY A 25 -9.49 3.77 -9.96
N ARG A 26 -10.80 3.96 -10.13
CA ARG A 26 -11.76 2.85 -10.26
C ARG A 26 -11.47 1.99 -11.49
N ARG A 27 -11.25 2.61 -12.66
CA ARG A 27 -10.86 1.87 -13.88
C ARG A 27 -9.53 1.10 -13.71
N GLN A 28 -8.55 1.69 -13.03
CA GLN A 28 -7.29 1.01 -12.71
C GLN A 28 -7.51 -0.19 -11.79
N ALA A 29 -8.37 -0.05 -10.78
CA ALA A 29 -8.73 -1.15 -9.89
C ALA A 29 -9.44 -2.28 -10.65
N GLU A 30 -10.35 -1.97 -11.58
CA GLU A 30 -11.01 -2.96 -12.43
C GLU A 30 -10.03 -3.72 -13.34
N MET A 31 -9.06 -3.02 -13.94
CA MET A 31 -8.00 -3.67 -14.73
C MET A 31 -7.17 -4.63 -13.88
N THR A 32 -6.79 -4.19 -12.68
CA THR A 32 -6.04 -5.00 -11.71
C THR A 32 -6.85 -6.21 -11.26
N ALA A 33 -8.15 -6.02 -11.02
CA ALA A 33 -9.07 -7.08 -10.63
C ALA A 33 -9.17 -8.19 -11.69
N ARG A 34 -9.32 -7.82 -12.97
CA ARG A 34 -9.34 -8.79 -14.08
C ARG A 34 -8.06 -9.60 -14.16
N TRP A 35 -6.91 -8.95 -13.98
CA TRP A 35 -5.61 -9.62 -14.01
C TRP A 35 -5.43 -10.57 -12.81
N LEU A 36 -5.81 -10.14 -11.60
CA LEU A 36 -5.71 -10.99 -10.41
C LEU A 36 -6.68 -12.17 -10.44
N TRP A 37 -7.85 -12.00 -11.07
CA TRP A 37 -8.77 -13.10 -11.32
C TRP A 37 -8.12 -14.18 -12.19
N SER A 38 -7.51 -13.80 -13.33
CA SER A 38 -6.83 -14.77 -14.20
C SER A 38 -5.58 -15.37 -13.55
N ALA A 39 -4.95 -14.64 -12.63
CA ALA A 39 -3.84 -15.13 -11.82
C ALA A 39 -4.24 -16.10 -10.68
N GLY A 40 -5.54 -16.39 -10.52
CA GLY A 40 -6.04 -17.35 -9.55
C GLY A 40 -5.90 -16.88 -8.10
N LEU A 41 -6.16 -15.59 -7.85
CA LEU A 41 -6.15 -15.02 -6.49
C LEU A 41 -7.05 -15.81 -5.53
N ARG A 42 -6.56 -16.10 -4.31
CA ARG A 42 -7.30 -16.88 -3.31
C ARG A 42 -7.49 -16.17 -1.98
N THR A 43 -6.61 -15.22 -1.66
CA THR A 43 -6.70 -14.42 -0.43
C THR A 43 -6.42 -12.97 -0.75
N LEU A 44 -7.07 -12.07 -0.03
CA LEU A 44 -6.96 -10.63 -0.26
C LEU A 44 -6.94 -9.89 1.07
N SER A 45 -5.86 -9.14 1.31
CA SER A 45 -5.75 -8.21 2.44
C SER A 45 -5.65 -6.78 1.94
N SER A 46 -6.12 -5.82 2.73
CA SER A 46 -6.08 -4.41 2.37
C SER A 46 -5.76 -3.53 3.57
N SER A 47 -5.09 -2.40 3.32
CA SER A 47 -5.02 -1.35 4.33
C SER A 47 -6.41 -0.80 4.63
N PRO A 48 -6.65 -0.32 5.87
CA PRO A 48 -7.94 0.26 6.25
C PRO A 48 -8.21 1.63 5.62
N LEU A 49 -7.31 2.23 4.84
CA LEU A 49 -7.59 3.51 4.19
C LEU A 49 -8.59 3.35 3.04
N ARG A 50 -9.48 4.33 2.85
CA ARG A 50 -10.60 4.29 1.90
C ARG A 50 -10.16 3.93 0.49
N ARG A 51 -9.12 4.57 -0.04
CA ARG A 51 -8.57 4.26 -1.37
C ARG A 51 -8.13 2.80 -1.55
N THR A 52 -7.52 2.18 -0.52
CA THR A 52 -7.13 0.77 -0.58
C THR A 52 -8.32 -0.16 -0.39
N ARG A 53 -9.30 0.22 0.45
CA ARG A 53 -10.56 -0.51 0.58
C ARG A 53 -11.34 -0.52 -0.73
N GLU A 54 -11.58 0.65 -1.33
CA GLU A 54 -12.30 0.75 -2.61
C GLU A 54 -11.58 -0.02 -3.74
N THR A 55 -10.24 -0.03 -3.76
CA THR A 55 -9.49 -0.87 -4.71
C THR A 55 -9.69 -2.36 -4.43
N ALA A 56 -9.60 -2.78 -3.16
CA ALA A 56 -9.77 -4.15 -2.75
C ALA A 56 -11.21 -4.66 -2.97
N ASP A 57 -12.22 -3.82 -2.78
CA ASP A 57 -13.63 -4.16 -3.00
C ASP A 57 -13.91 -4.46 -4.47
N VAL A 58 -13.30 -3.70 -5.39
CA VAL A 58 -13.38 -3.98 -6.84
C VAL A 58 -12.71 -5.32 -7.18
N ILE A 59 -11.56 -5.62 -6.57
CA ILE A 59 -10.87 -6.91 -6.75
C ILE A 59 -11.71 -8.05 -6.16
N ALA A 60 -12.27 -7.87 -4.98
CA ALA A 60 -13.13 -8.84 -4.32
C ALA A 60 -14.38 -9.16 -5.14
N ALA A 61 -15.03 -8.13 -5.70
CA ALA A 61 -16.20 -8.30 -6.56
C ALA A 61 -15.90 -9.14 -7.80
N ALA A 62 -14.73 -8.98 -8.42
CA ALA A 62 -14.33 -9.75 -9.59
C ALA A 62 -13.86 -11.18 -9.24
N THR A 63 -13.21 -11.37 -8.09
CA THR A 63 -12.56 -12.62 -7.69
C THR A 63 -13.40 -13.52 -6.80
N GLY A 64 -14.43 -12.98 -6.15
CA GLY A 64 -15.21 -13.66 -5.12
C GLY A 64 -14.46 -13.85 -3.79
N VAL A 65 -13.28 -13.24 -3.63
CA VAL A 65 -12.44 -13.38 -2.43
C VAL A 65 -12.80 -12.30 -1.41
N SER A 66 -12.97 -12.68 -0.15
CA SER A 66 -13.23 -11.73 0.95
C SER A 66 -12.00 -10.88 1.27
N VAL A 67 -12.20 -9.58 1.50
CA VAL A 67 -11.14 -8.66 1.92
C VAL A 67 -10.90 -8.75 3.44
N GLN A 68 -9.64 -8.92 3.84
CA GLN A 68 -9.20 -8.82 5.23
C GLN A 68 -8.48 -7.49 5.48
N LEU A 69 -8.97 -6.67 6.41
CA LEU A 69 -8.30 -5.40 6.73
C LEU A 69 -7.14 -5.63 7.70
N ASP A 70 -5.99 -5.02 7.42
CA ASP A 70 -4.83 -5.08 8.32
C ASP A 70 -4.15 -3.70 8.44
N ALA A 71 -4.04 -3.22 9.68
CA ALA A 71 -3.44 -1.91 9.98
C ALA A 71 -1.95 -1.84 9.61
N ARG A 72 -1.25 -2.98 9.54
CA ARG A 72 0.16 -3.07 9.10
C ARG A 72 0.34 -2.75 7.62
N LEU A 73 -0.74 -2.62 6.85
CA LEU A 73 -0.69 -2.26 5.43
C LEU A 73 -0.87 -0.76 5.17
N ARG A 74 -1.02 0.07 6.22
CA ARG A 74 -1.20 1.53 6.08
C ARG A 74 0.04 2.20 5.49
N GLU A 75 -0.17 3.32 4.80
CA GLU A 75 0.93 4.16 4.30
C GLU A 75 1.78 4.70 5.46
N ARG A 76 3.05 4.98 5.17
CA ARG A 76 4.02 5.55 6.11
C ARG A 76 3.55 6.86 6.76
N MET A 77 2.94 7.74 5.97
CA MET A 77 2.29 8.96 6.44
C MET A 77 1.16 9.35 5.50
N ASN A 78 0.23 10.19 5.95
CA ASN A 78 -0.91 10.58 5.15
C ASN A 78 -1.24 12.06 5.37
N TRP A 79 -1.48 12.79 4.29
CA TRP A 79 -1.85 14.20 4.37
C TRP A 79 -3.15 14.37 5.17
N ASN A 80 -3.12 15.24 6.17
CA ASN A 80 -4.25 15.58 7.01
C ASN A 80 -4.50 17.10 6.95
N SER A 81 -5.62 17.55 7.50
CA SER A 81 -6.02 18.97 7.48
C SER A 81 -5.20 19.86 8.43
N GLY A 82 -4.23 19.31 9.16
CA GLY A 82 -3.38 20.03 10.11
C GLY A 82 -2.17 20.71 9.49
N CYS A 83 -1.92 20.56 8.19
CA CYS A 83 -0.87 21.27 7.45
C CYS A 83 -1.26 21.54 5.99
N SER A 84 -0.55 22.46 5.35
CA SER A 84 -0.69 22.70 3.91
C SER A 84 -0.20 21.49 3.11
N TYR A 85 -0.65 21.37 1.86
CA TYR A 85 -0.16 20.31 0.98
C TYR A 85 1.34 20.45 0.69
N GLU A 86 1.83 21.69 0.59
CA GLU A 86 3.25 21.99 0.36
C GLU A 86 4.12 21.53 1.54
N ASP A 87 3.71 21.83 2.78
CA ASP A 87 4.42 21.38 3.99
C ASP A 87 4.45 19.85 4.07
N PHE A 88 3.32 19.20 3.75
CA PHE A 88 3.25 17.74 3.70
C PHE A 88 4.23 17.16 2.67
N LEU A 89 4.33 17.75 1.47
CA LEU A 89 5.28 17.31 0.44
C LEU A 89 6.74 17.53 0.88
N ALA A 90 7.04 18.65 1.52
CA ALA A 90 8.36 18.94 2.04
C ALA A 90 8.79 17.93 3.12
N GLU A 91 7.89 17.62 4.06
CA GLU A 91 8.12 16.61 5.09
C GLU A 91 8.24 15.20 4.49
N TRP A 92 7.39 14.86 3.50
CA TRP A 92 7.49 13.61 2.76
C TRP A 92 8.87 13.43 2.12
N ALA A 93 9.35 14.48 1.43
CA ALA A 93 10.65 14.48 0.78
C ALA A 93 11.80 14.38 1.79
N HIS A 94 11.72 15.07 2.92
CA HIS A 94 12.71 14.97 4.00
C HIS A 94 12.77 13.55 4.56
N ALA A 95 11.62 12.96 4.89
CA ALA A 95 11.52 11.61 5.43
C ALA A 95 11.88 10.51 4.41
N THR A 96 11.82 10.81 3.11
CA THR A 96 12.30 9.90 2.06
C THR A 96 13.83 9.89 2.00
N ARG A 97 14.46 11.06 2.13
CA ARG A 97 15.93 11.22 2.15
C ARG A 97 16.55 10.69 3.44
N ASN A 98 16.02 11.12 4.59
CA ASN A 98 16.46 10.67 5.90
C ASN A 98 15.58 9.51 6.37
N ARG A 99 16.06 8.28 6.17
CA ARG A 99 15.26 7.06 6.42
C ARG A 99 14.92 6.80 7.88
N ASP A 100 15.66 7.43 8.79
CA ASP A 100 15.50 7.30 10.24
C ASP A 100 14.68 8.46 10.83
N PHE A 101 14.37 9.48 10.03
CA PHE A 101 13.49 10.57 10.44
C PHE A 101 12.05 10.08 10.59
N VAL A 102 11.41 10.41 11.72
CA VAL A 102 10.00 10.13 12.00
C VAL A 102 9.17 11.39 11.71
N PRO A 103 8.31 11.37 10.68
CA PRO A 103 7.45 12.48 10.32
C PRO A 103 6.27 12.63 11.28
N ARG A 104 5.63 13.79 11.26
CA ARG A 104 4.40 14.06 12.01
C ARG A 104 3.29 13.10 11.56
N GLY A 105 2.74 12.36 12.51
CA GLY A 105 1.61 11.46 12.26
C GLY A 105 1.94 10.24 11.39
N GLY A 106 3.19 9.79 11.39
CA GLY A 106 3.63 8.63 10.62
C GLY A 106 4.82 7.90 11.24
N GLU A 107 5.47 7.11 10.41
CA GLU A 107 6.65 6.33 10.76
C GLU A 107 7.86 6.75 9.92
N SER A 108 9.06 6.44 10.41
CA SER A 108 10.25 6.48 9.56
C SER A 108 10.14 5.48 8.41
N SER A 109 10.92 5.71 7.34
CA SER A 109 11.02 4.79 6.19
C SER A 109 11.36 3.36 6.66
N ARG A 110 12.32 3.22 7.59
CA ARG A 110 12.71 1.89 8.10
C ARG A 110 11.57 1.21 8.83
N GLN A 111 10.90 1.92 9.74
CA GLN A 111 9.79 1.39 10.53
C GLN A 111 8.63 0.93 9.63
N ALA A 112 8.22 1.76 8.67
CA ALA A 112 7.16 1.40 7.73
C ALA A 112 7.50 0.15 6.90
N GLY A 113 8.72 0.08 6.37
CA GLY A 113 9.19 -1.11 5.64
C GLY A 113 9.28 -2.36 6.53
N HIS A 114 9.71 -2.23 7.79
CA HIS A 114 9.71 -3.32 8.76
C HIS A 114 8.29 -3.81 9.09
N ARG A 115 7.33 -2.88 9.21
CA ARG A 115 5.92 -3.21 9.45
C ARG A 115 5.30 -4.02 8.31
N LEU A 116 5.53 -3.62 7.06
CA LEU A 116 5.07 -4.41 5.91
C LEU A 116 5.79 -5.77 5.84
N ARG A 117 7.10 -5.82 6.11
CA ARG A 117 7.83 -7.09 6.19
C ARG A 117 7.26 -8.02 7.26
N ALA A 118 6.88 -7.49 8.43
CA ALA A 118 6.29 -8.27 9.52
C ALA A 118 4.90 -8.83 9.13
N PHE A 119 4.11 -8.08 8.35
CA PHE A 119 2.87 -8.62 7.76
C PHE A 119 3.17 -9.79 6.82
N LEU A 120 4.10 -9.61 5.87
CA LEU A 120 4.44 -10.64 4.89
C LEU A 120 5.03 -11.91 5.53
N ALA A 121 5.87 -11.75 6.56
CA ALA A 121 6.47 -12.87 7.29
C ALA A 121 5.44 -13.66 8.13
N ALA A 122 4.30 -13.05 8.45
CA ALA A 122 3.21 -13.71 9.18
C ALA A 122 2.24 -14.47 8.25
N LEU A 123 2.41 -14.38 6.93
CA LEU A 123 1.57 -15.15 5.99
C LEU A 123 1.83 -16.65 6.16
N PRO A 124 0.79 -17.50 6.04
CA PRO A 124 0.97 -18.94 6.13
C PRO A 124 1.99 -19.48 5.11
N ALA A 125 2.80 -20.45 5.55
CA ALA A 125 3.68 -21.16 4.66
C ALA A 125 2.87 -21.85 3.55
N ARG A 126 3.29 -21.67 2.29
CA ARG A 126 2.60 -22.21 1.10
C ARG A 126 1.14 -21.74 0.97
N ALA A 127 0.84 -20.52 1.41
CA ALA A 127 -0.43 -19.89 1.08
C ALA A 127 -0.64 -19.87 -0.44
N ALA A 128 -1.89 -20.09 -0.85
CA ALA A 128 -2.31 -19.87 -2.23
C ALA A 128 -2.11 -18.39 -2.62
N PRO A 129 -2.12 -18.03 -3.91
CA PRO A 129 -1.78 -16.68 -4.35
C PRO A 129 -2.50 -15.59 -3.53
N VAL A 130 -1.70 -14.73 -2.90
CA VAL A 130 -2.12 -13.72 -1.93
C VAL A 130 -2.09 -12.34 -2.58
N GLY A 131 -3.18 -11.59 -2.47
CA GLY A 131 -3.25 -10.20 -2.88
C GLY A 131 -3.17 -9.30 -1.65
N VAL A 132 -2.37 -8.25 -1.74
CA VAL A 132 -2.16 -7.30 -0.64
C VAL A 132 -2.27 -5.90 -1.20
N VAL A 133 -3.39 -5.24 -0.93
CA VAL A 133 -3.67 -3.86 -1.38
C VAL A 133 -3.12 -2.87 -0.34
N THR A 134 -2.09 -2.13 -0.75
CA THR A 134 -1.35 -1.18 0.09
C THR A 134 -1.02 0.09 -0.70
N HIS A 135 0.06 0.78 -0.35
CA HIS A 135 0.43 2.09 -0.86
C HIS A 135 1.82 2.10 -1.46
N GLY A 136 2.09 3.11 -2.29
CA GLY A 136 3.38 3.24 -2.97
C GLY A 136 4.54 3.47 -2.01
N GLY A 137 4.38 4.35 -1.00
CA GLY A 137 5.45 4.71 -0.08
C GLY A 137 5.98 3.51 0.71
N ILE A 138 5.10 2.83 1.43
CA ILE A 138 5.46 1.65 2.22
C ILE A 138 6.00 0.48 1.37
N THR A 139 5.55 0.34 0.12
CA THR A 139 6.10 -0.66 -0.81
C THR A 139 7.54 -0.33 -1.16
N THR A 140 7.83 0.93 -1.49
CA THR A 140 9.20 1.40 -1.70
C THR A 140 10.06 1.22 -0.45
N ASP A 141 9.52 1.53 0.73
CA ASP A 141 10.23 1.38 2.00
C ASP A 141 10.58 -0.09 2.30
N LEU A 142 9.70 -1.03 1.98
CA LEU A 142 9.99 -2.47 2.05
C LEU A 142 11.14 -2.83 1.10
N LEU A 143 11.08 -2.42 -0.16
CA LEU A 143 12.11 -2.74 -1.15
C LEU A 143 13.47 -2.19 -0.74
N ARG A 144 13.52 -0.96 -0.22
CA ARG A 144 14.74 -0.35 0.36
C ARG A 144 15.31 -1.13 1.54
N ASN A 145 14.44 -1.74 2.36
CA ASN A 145 14.87 -2.61 3.46
C ASN A 145 15.42 -3.96 2.98
N LEU A 146 14.88 -4.51 1.89
CA LEU A 146 15.27 -5.83 1.39
C LEU A 146 16.49 -5.79 0.48
N LEU A 147 16.59 -4.77 -0.37
CA LEU A 147 17.59 -4.70 -1.45
C LEU A 147 18.72 -3.70 -1.16
N SER A 148 18.57 -2.86 -0.15
CA SER A 148 19.36 -1.64 0.08
C SER A 148 19.11 -0.54 -0.96
N ASP A 149 19.49 0.70 -0.62
CA ASP A 149 19.28 1.88 -1.48
C ASP A 149 20.13 1.85 -2.75
N GLN A 150 21.27 1.14 -2.75
CA GLN A 150 22.19 1.05 -3.89
C GLN A 150 21.68 0.12 -5.00
N ALA A 151 20.73 -0.76 -4.68
CA ALA A 151 20.19 -1.74 -5.62
C ALA A 151 18.87 -1.30 -6.27
N LEU A 152 18.30 -0.17 -5.85
CA LEU A 152 17.09 0.38 -6.46
C LEU A 152 17.48 1.34 -7.59
N PRO A 153 16.90 1.21 -8.80
CA PRO A 153 17.14 2.16 -9.86
C PRO A 153 16.70 3.56 -9.43
N SER A 154 17.56 4.53 -9.71
CA SER A 154 17.38 5.97 -9.43
C SER A 154 16.18 6.56 -10.16
#